data_AF-A0A528ES97-F1
#
_entry.id   AF-A0A528ES97-F1
#
_cell.length_a   1.000
_cell.length_b   1.000
_cell.length_c   1.000
_cell.angle_alpha   90.00
_cell.angle_beta   90.00
_cell.angle_gamma   90.00
#
_symmetry.space_group_name_H-M   'P 1'
#
loop_
_entity.id
_entity.type
_entity.pdbx_description
1 polymer ?
#
loop_
_entity_poly.entity_id
_entity_poly.type
_entity_poly.pdbx_seq_one_letter_code
_entity_poly.pdbx_strand_id
1 'polypeptide(L)'
;MTSIGTHPRVIWFALALLLSAIAFQAPVRADSMPQAEFEQRVRDYLLAHPEVVVEALQAYDARQRQAQEDQIRAVLAERADEILRDPASPVGGNVRGNVTLVEFFDYNCSYCRQMMPIMAQA
;
A
#
# COMPACT_ATOMS: atom_id res chain seq x y z
N MET A 1 29.57 26.83 64.42
CA MET A 1 30.54 26.92 63.31
C MET A 1 31.42 25.66 63.36
N THR A 2 30.98 24.57 62.75
CA THR A 2 31.77 23.33 62.62
C THR A 2 32.43 23.31 61.26
N SER A 3 33.76 23.39 61.26
CA SER A 3 34.62 23.35 60.08
C SER A 3 34.51 21.99 59.39
N ILE A 4 34.01 21.96 58.15
CA ILE A 4 34.01 20.77 57.28
C ILE A 4 35.40 20.71 56.63
N GLY A 5 36.27 19.86 57.16
CA GLY A 5 37.59 19.59 56.58
C GLY A 5 37.46 18.87 55.24
N THR A 6 37.91 19.51 54.17
CA THR A 6 37.99 18.95 52.82
C THR A 6 39.16 17.96 52.72
N HIS A 7 38.91 16.69 53.09
CA HIS A 7 39.93 15.64 52.97
C HIS A 7 40.09 15.20 51.50
N PRO A 8 41.31 15.26 50.92
CA PRO A 8 41.55 15.01 49.50
C PRO A 8 41.16 13.57 49.09
N ARG A 9 41.18 12.61 50.02
CA ARG A 9 40.78 11.22 49.77
C ARG A 9 39.31 11.05 49.35
N VAL A 10 38.41 11.91 49.84
CA VAL A 10 36.97 11.85 49.49
C VAL A 10 36.74 12.34 48.06
N ILE A 11 37.53 13.33 47.62
CA ILE A 11 37.49 13.86 46.25
C ILE A 11 37.99 12.80 45.26
N TRP A 12 39.07 12.08 45.58
CA TRP A 12 39.60 11.00 44.74
C TRP A 12 38.63 9.81 44.63
N PHE A 13 37.93 9.44 45.70
CA PHE A 13 36.91 8.40 45.67
C PHE A 13 35.67 8.80 44.84
N ALA A 14 35.21 10.05 44.97
CA ALA A 14 34.09 10.56 44.17
C ALA A 14 34.45 10.65 42.67
N LEU A 15 35.68 11.03 42.34
CA LEU A 15 36.17 11.10 40.96
C LEU A 15 36.29 9.70 40.32
N ALA A 16 36.78 8.70 41.08
CA ALA A 16 36.88 7.31 40.60
C ALA A 16 35.51 6.67 40.34
N LEU A 17 34.50 6.99 41.17
CA LEU A 17 33.13 6.51 40.98
C LEU A 17 32.47 7.12 39.72
N LEU A 18 32.72 8.41 39.46
CA LEU A 18 32.24 9.11 38.27
C LEU A 18 32.91 8.61 36.97
N LEU A 19 34.20 8.26 37.00
CA LEU A 19 34.90 7.68 35.85
C LEU A 19 34.44 6.25 35.51
N SER A 20 34.03 5.45 36.50
CA SER A 20 33.50 4.09 36.24
C SER A 20 32.13 4.08 35.56
N ALA A 21 31.31 5.12 35.75
CA ALA A 21 29.97 5.21 35.15
C ALA A 21 29.99 5.47 33.63
N ILE A 22 31.10 5.99 33.09
CA ILE A 22 31.24 6.30 31.65
C ILE A 22 31.69 5.05 30.86
N ALA A 23 32.34 4.08 31.52
CA ALA A 23 32.91 2.90 30.87
C ALA A 23 31.87 1.83 30.45
N PHE A 24 30.60 1.98 30.83
CA PHE A 24 29.53 0.98 30.56
C PHE A 24 28.68 1.26 29.31
N GLN A 25 29.01 2.27 28.49
CA GLN A 25 28.33 2.48 27.21
C GLN A 25 29.04 1.70 26.09
N ALA A 26 28.84 0.39 26.06
CA ALA A 26 29.14 -0.38 24.87
C ALA A 26 28.14 0.03 23.76
N PRO A 27 28.59 0.40 22.55
CA PRO A 27 27.66 0.63 21.46
C PRO A 27 26.94 -0.68 21.16
N VAL A 28 25.62 -0.70 21.33
CA VAL A 28 24.78 -1.78 20.82
C VAL A 28 24.89 -1.73 19.30
N ARG A 29 25.70 -2.63 18.72
CA ARG A 29 25.66 -2.86 17.29
C ARG A 29 24.40 -3.65 17.00
N ALA A 30 23.51 -3.05 16.20
CA ALA A 30 22.49 -3.82 15.53
C ALA A 30 23.20 -4.85 14.65
N ASP A 31 23.08 -6.12 14.99
CA ASP A 31 23.64 -7.20 14.20
C ASP A 31 22.84 -7.25 12.89
N SER A 32 23.43 -6.71 11.82
CA SER A 32 22.79 -6.68 10.51
C SER A 32 22.90 -8.07 9.91
N MET A 33 21.80 -8.80 9.88
CA MET A 33 21.69 -10.07 9.17
C MET A 33 22.15 -9.90 7.71
N PRO A 34 22.90 -10.87 7.14
CA PRO A 34 23.19 -10.88 5.71
C PRO A 34 21.91 -10.76 4.88
N GLN A 35 21.91 -9.90 3.88
CA GLN A 35 20.73 -9.62 3.04
C GLN A 35 20.10 -10.91 2.46
N ALA A 36 20.94 -11.85 2.01
CA ALA A 36 20.48 -13.12 1.45
C ALA A 36 19.69 -13.97 2.46
N GLU A 37 20.08 -13.95 3.74
CA GLU A 37 19.38 -14.68 4.80
C GLU A 37 18.02 -14.02 5.11
N PHE A 38 17.96 -12.69 5.09
CA PHE A 38 16.70 -11.96 5.24
C PHE A 38 15.73 -12.24 4.09
N GLU A 39 16.19 -12.15 2.84
CA GLU A 39 15.39 -12.45 1.65
C GLU A 39 14.85 -13.88 1.66
N GLN A 40 15.69 -14.84 2.07
CA GLN A 40 15.28 -16.24 2.21
C GLN A 40 14.18 -16.40 3.26
N ARG A 41 14.32 -15.78 4.44
CA ARG A 41 13.28 -15.83 5.49
C ARG A 41 11.97 -15.19 5.02
N VAL A 42 12.02 -14.07 4.32
CA VAL A 42 10.82 -13.42 3.76
C VAL A 42 10.14 -14.32 2.75
N ARG A 43 10.91 -14.92 1.83
CA ARG A 43 10.37 -15.88 0.85
C ARG A 43 9.70 -17.07 1.54
N ASP A 44 10.37 -17.67 2.51
CA ASP A 44 9.86 -18.85 3.21
C ASP A 44 8.61 -18.50 4.03
N TYR A 45 8.57 -17.31 4.64
CA TYR A 45 7.38 -16.80 5.33
C TYR A 45 6.21 -16.58 4.36
N LEU A 46 6.42 -15.92 3.21
CA LEU A 46 5.35 -15.70 2.23
C LEU A 46 4.81 -17.00 1.63
N LEU A 47 5.64 -18.02 1.47
CA LEU A 47 5.19 -19.35 1.01
C LEU A 47 4.46 -20.13 2.10
N ALA A 48 4.85 -19.96 3.37
CA ALA A 48 4.14 -20.53 4.51
C ALA A 48 2.83 -19.80 4.84
N HIS A 49 2.70 -18.53 4.41
CA HIS A 49 1.58 -17.64 4.71
C HIS A 49 1.11 -16.87 3.45
N PRO A 50 0.60 -17.55 2.41
CA PRO A 50 0.19 -16.92 1.16
C PRO A 50 -0.95 -15.89 1.34
N GLU A 51 -1.73 -16.01 2.41
CA GLU A 51 -2.82 -15.10 2.76
C GLU A 51 -2.34 -13.66 2.95
N VAL A 52 -1.10 -13.46 3.44
CA VAL A 52 -0.51 -12.13 3.64
C VAL A 52 -0.43 -11.36 2.32
N VAL A 53 -0.13 -12.04 1.21
CA VAL A 53 -0.10 -11.42 -0.12
C VAL A 53 -1.50 -11.05 -0.57
N VAL A 54 -2.47 -11.95 -0.38
CA VAL A 54 -3.87 -11.70 -0.74
C VAL A 54 -4.42 -10.50 0.04
N GLU A 55 -4.19 -10.45 1.34
CA GLU A 55 -4.61 -9.34 2.20
C GLU A 55 -3.94 -8.02 1.80
N ALA A 56 -2.64 -8.05 1.48
CA ALA A 56 -1.93 -6.87 1.01
C ALA A 56 -2.52 -6.33 -0.31
N LEU A 57 -2.82 -7.21 -1.26
CA LEU A 57 -3.46 -6.85 -2.53
C LEU A 57 -4.87 -6.29 -2.31
N GLN A 58 -5.68 -6.96 -1.48
CA GLN A 58 -7.03 -6.49 -1.15
C GLN A 58 -7.02 -5.12 -0.47
N ALA A 59 -6.11 -4.91 0.49
CA ALA A 59 -5.93 -3.64 1.16
C ALA A 59 -5.48 -2.53 0.20
N TYR A 60 -4.59 -2.86 -0.75
CA TYR A 60 -4.18 -1.94 -1.80
C TYR A 60 -5.35 -1.57 -2.72
N ASP A 61 -6.11 -2.55 -3.22
CA ASP A 61 -7.27 -2.33 -4.09
C ASP A 61 -8.36 -1.52 -3.40
N ALA A 62 -8.57 -1.72 -2.10
CA ALA A 62 -9.52 -0.91 -1.32
C ALA A 62 -9.09 0.56 -1.28
N ARG A 63 -7.81 0.83 -1.05
CA ARG A 63 -7.26 2.21 -1.06
C ARG A 63 -7.34 2.85 -2.43
N GLN A 64 -7.03 2.09 -3.49
CA GLN A 64 -7.14 2.55 -4.87
C GLN A 64 -8.58 2.92 -5.20
N ARG A 65 -9.55 2.05 -4.91
CA ARG A 65 -10.97 2.35 -5.15
C ARG A 65 -11.42 3.63 -4.45
N GLN A 66 -11.06 3.81 -3.17
CA GLN A 66 -11.39 5.02 -2.43
C GLN A 66 -10.80 6.30 -3.06
N ALA A 67 -9.60 6.21 -3.62
CA ALA A 67 -8.95 7.36 -4.27
C ALA A 67 -9.44 7.62 -5.70
N GLN A 68 -9.93 6.59 -6.39
CA GLN A 68 -10.21 6.64 -7.83
C GLN A 68 -11.63 7.09 -8.17
N GLU A 69 -12.60 7.02 -7.25
CA GLU A 69 -14.00 7.32 -7.60
C GLU A 69 -14.20 8.72 -8.20
N ASP A 70 -13.62 9.75 -7.57
CA ASP A 70 -13.74 11.13 -8.07
C ASP A 70 -12.99 11.32 -9.38
N GLN A 71 -11.86 10.64 -9.54
CA GLN A 71 -11.09 10.68 -10.78
C GLN A 71 -11.85 10.01 -11.93
N ILE A 72 -12.45 8.85 -11.70
CA ILE A 72 -13.28 8.15 -12.70
C ILE A 72 -14.47 9.04 -13.08
N ARG A 73 -15.17 9.63 -12.11
CA ARG A 73 -16.27 10.56 -12.38
C ARG A 73 -15.81 11.76 -13.22
N ALA A 74 -14.66 12.34 -12.90
CA ALA A 74 -14.10 13.46 -13.65
C ALA A 74 -13.76 13.06 -15.10
N VAL A 75 -13.10 11.91 -15.29
CA VAL A 75 -12.75 11.40 -16.63
C VAL A 75 -14.00 11.09 -17.45
N LEU A 76 -15.02 10.45 -16.86
CA LEU A 76 -16.27 10.17 -17.54
C LEU A 76 -17.00 11.46 -17.96
N ALA A 77 -16.97 12.50 -17.12
CA ALA A 77 -17.54 13.80 -17.46
C ALA A 77 -16.74 14.51 -18.58
N GLU A 78 -15.41 14.48 -18.49
CA GLU A 78 -14.52 15.09 -19.48
C GLU A 78 -14.62 14.42 -20.86
N ARG A 79 -14.81 13.10 -20.88
CA ARG A 79 -14.82 12.28 -22.11
C ARG A 79 -16.22 11.82 -22.50
N ALA A 80 -17.27 12.41 -21.92
CA ALA A 80 -18.66 11.98 -22.10
C ALA A 80 -19.08 11.91 -23.58
N ASP A 81 -18.65 12.89 -24.38
CA ASP A 81 -19.03 12.99 -25.79
C ASP A 81 -18.39 11.86 -26.61
N GLU A 82 -17.14 11.50 -26.31
CA GLU A 82 -16.45 10.40 -26.96
C GLU A 82 -17.07 9.05 -26.59
N ILE A 83 -17.53 8.92 -25.34
CA ILE A 83 -18.12 7.67 -24.84
C ILE A 83 -19.57 7.49 -25.34
N LEU A 84 -20.36 8.57 -25.39
CA LEU A 84 -21.80 8.50 -25.63
C LEU A 84 -22.22 8.88 -27.06
N ARG A 85 -21.35 9.57 -27.82
CA ARG A 85 -21.71 10.19 -29.10
C ARG A 85 -20.67 9.97 -30.20
N ASP A 86 -19.80 8.98 -30.06
CA ASP A 86 -18.89 8.57 -31.14
C ASP A 86 -19.68 8.00 -32.34
N PRO A 87 -19.62 8.64 -33.53
CA PRO A 87 -20.34 8.15 -34.71
C PRO A 87 -19.82 6.82 -35.26
N ALA A 88 -18.62 6.39 -34.86
CA ALA A 88 -18.07 5.08 -35.24
C ALA A 88 -18.58 3.94 -34.36
N SER A 89 -19.18 4.24 -33.21
CA SER A 89 -19.68 3.25 -32.26
C SER A 89 -21.07 2.72 -32.69
N PRO A 90 -21.27 1.39 -32.79
CA PRO A 90 -22.57 0.82 -33.10
C PRO A 90 -23.60 1.14 -32.00
N VAL A 91 -24.80 1.57 -32.42
CA VAL A 91 -25.93 1.85 -31.51
C VAL A 91 -27.05 0.83 -31.75
N GLY A 92 -27.48 0.16 -30.70
CA GLY A 92 -28.60 -0.79 -30.69
C GLY A 92 -29.69 -0.41 -29.69
N GLY A 93 -30.77 -1.20 -29.62
CA GLY A 93 -31.86 -1.01 -28.66
C GLY A 93 -32.77 0.19 -28.97
N ASN A 94 -33.38 0.76 -27.93
CA ASN A 94 -34.29 1.90 -28.06
C ASN A 94 -33.53 3.24 -28.03
N VAL A 95 -33.32 3.85 -29.20
CA VAL A 95 -32.65 5.15 -29.35
C VAL A 95 -33.38 6.34 -28.71
N ARG A 96 -34.63 6.15 -28.26
CA ARG A 96 -35.41 7.15 -27.51
C ARG A 96 -35.53 6.78 -26.02
N GLY A 97 -34.70 5.85 -25.54
CA GLY A 97 -34.62 5.47 -24.14
C GLY A 97 -34.19 6.64 -23.25
N ASN A 98 -34.53 6.55 -21.97
CA ASN A 98 -34.11 7.50 -20.94
C ASN A 98 -32.73 7.17 -20.34
N VAL A 99 -32.17 6.02 -20.68
CA VAL A 99 -30.87 5.53 -20.20
C VAL A 99 -30.08 5.02 -21.39
N THR A 100 -28.80 5.40 -21.45
CA THR A 100 -27.83 4.88 -22.41
C THR A 100 -26.83 4.00 -21.66
N LEU A 101 -26.63 2.78 -22.14
CA LEU A 101 -25.61 1.87 -21.65
C LEU A 101 -24.51 1.76 -22.71
N VAL A 102 -23.25 1.89 -22.29
CA VAL A 102 -22.08 1.72 -23.16
C VAL A 102 -21.34 0.47 -22.73
N GLU A 103 -21.15 -0.47 -23.65
CA GLU A 103 -20.42 -1.72 -23.42
C GLU A 103 -19.04 -1.64 -24.08
N PHE A 104 -17.99 -1.78 -23.26
CA PHE A 104 -16.63 -2.00 -23.76
C PHE A 104 -16.48 -3.49 -24.07
N PHE A 105 -16.46 -3.83 -25.36
CA PHE A 105 -16.51 -5.21 -25.84
C PHE A 105 -15.17 -5.68 -26.42
N ASP A 106 -14.78 -6.92 -26.11
CA ASP A 106 -13.66 -7.63 -26.74
C ASP A 106 -14.15 -8.94 -27.36
N TYR A 107 -13.97 -9.10 -28.68
CA TYR A 107 -14.34 -10.29 -29.43
C TYR A 107 -13.66 -11.57 -28.94
N ASN A 108 -12.46 -11.46 -28.35
CA ASN A 108 -11.72 -12.60 -27.81
C ASN A 108 -12.23 -13.03 -26.44
N CYS A 109 -12.94 -12.16 -25.71
CA CYS A 109 -13.48 -12.48 -24.40
C CYS A 109 -14.69 -13.42 -24.48
N SER A 110 -14.56 -14.63 -23.92
CA SER A 110 -15.64 -15.63 -23.89
C SER A 110 -16.86 -15.15 -23.11
N TYR A 111 -16.64 -14.41 -22.01
CA TYR A 111 -17.73 -13.83 -21.21
C TYR A 111 -18.48 -12.75 -22.00
N CYS A 112 -17.77 -11.86 -22.71
CA CYS A 112 -18.40 -10.87 -23.58
C CYS A 112 -19.29 -11.54 -24.64
N ARG A 113 -18.80 -12.60 -25.30
CA ARG A 113 -19.60 -13.37 -26.27
C ARG A 113 -20.86 -14.00 -25.66
N GLN A 114 -20.79 -14.44 -24.40
CA GLN A 114 -21.95 -14.98 -23.69
C GLN A 114 -22.96 -13.89 -23.29
N MET A 115 -22.50 -12.66 -23.05
CA MET A 115 -23.36 -11.52 -22.72
C MET A 115 -24.07 -10.91 -23.92
N MET A 116 -23.52 -11.03 -25.14
CA MET A 116 -24.13 -10.54 -26.39
C MET A 116 -25.65 -10.77 -26.51
N PRO A 117 -26.20 -11.99 -26.34
CA PRO A 117 -27.64 -12.20 -26.45
C PRO A 117 -28.42 -11.44 -25.38
N ILE A 118 -27.87 -11.25 -24.16
CA ILE A 118 -28.52 -10.51 -23.08
C ILE A 118 -28.55 -9.02 -23.42
N MET A 119 -27.43 -8.49 -23.93
CA MET A 119 -27.32 -7.08 -24.34
C MET A 119 -28.27 -6.75 -25.51
N ALA A 120 -28.45 -7.69 -26.44
CA ALA A 120 -29.35 -7.50 -27.59
C ALA A 120 -30.85 -7.46 -27.23
N GLN A 121 -31.22 -7.88 -26.01
CA GLN A 121 -32.60 -7.87 -25.51
C GLN A 121 -32.96 -6.61 -24.70
N ALA A 122 -31.97 -5.76 -24.40
CA ALA A 122 -32.11 -4.58 -23.56
C ALA A 122 -32.76 -3.37 -24.27
#